data_AF-A0A7S2E1T2-F1
#
_entry.id   AF-A0A7S2E1T2-F1
#
_cell.length_a   1.000
_cell.length_b   1.000
_cell.length_c   1.000
_cell.angle_alpha   90.00
_cell.angle_beta   90.00
_cell.angle_gamma   90.00
#
_symmetry.space_group_name_H-M   'P 1'
#
loop_
_entity.id
_entity.type
_entity.pdbx_description
1 polymer ?
#
loop_
_entity_poly.entity_id
_entity_poly.type
_entity_poly.pdbx_seq_one_letter_code
_entity_poly.pdbx_strand_id
1 'polypeptide(L)'
;VVRNVPRQYTQEEFLQHVNIAGQWDYLHLPYNLLHNRILGYAFINFKSRELAVAFQWKWQGKMLVGSQPRKPLDVALAESQGWRECLVRVKARKAHHLARSGFLPIIYKDDVWLSHQQVIDEMTELKALGGRGSQASDEDGSSE
;
A
#
# COMPACT_ATOMS: atom_id res chain seq x y z
N VAL A 1 -4.79 -3.59 7.11
CA VAL A 1 -5.30 -2.44 6.32
C VAL A 1 -5.80 -1.36 7.25
N VAL A 2 -5.50 -0.10 6.96
CA VAL A 2 -5.95 1.08 7.72
C VAL A 2 -6.83 1.91 6.79
N ARG A 3 -8.10 2.10 7.12
CA ARG A 3 -9.07 2.89 6.35
C ARG A 3 -9.36 4.22 7.03
N ASN A 4 -10.01 5.11 6.29
CA ASN A 4 -10.33 6.48 6.71
C ASN A 4 -9.09 7.35 6.99
N VAL A 5 -7.99 7.07 6.29
CA VAL A 5 -6.80 7.94 6.32
C VAL A 5 -7.15 9.26 5.61
N PRO A 6 -6.84 10.44 6.19
CA PRO A 6 -7.13 11.72 5.55
C PRO A 6 -6.42 11.86 4.21
N ARG A 7 -7.13 12.38 3.20
CA ARG A 7 -6.69 12.33 1.79
C ARG A 7 -5.49 13.24 1.47
N GLN A 8 -5.18 14.17 2.36
CA GLN A 8 -4.05 15.10 2.25
C GLN A 8 -2.72 14.50 2.72
N TYR A 9 -2.74 13.34 3.38
CA TYR A 9 -1.52 12.75 3.96
C TYR A 9 -0.54 12.28 2.89
N THR A 10 0.75 12.57 3.12
CA THR A 10 1.86 11.85 2.49
C THR A 10 2.16 10.54 3.22
N GLN A 11 3.04 9.70 2.64
CA GLN A 11 3.49 8.48 3.32
C GLN A 11 4.29 8.82 4.59
N GLU A 12 5.14 9.84 4.53
CA GLU A 12 5.96 10.31 5.64
C GLU A 12 5.11 10.90 6.77
N GLU A 13 4.14 11.75 6.45
CA GLU A 13 3.23 12.34 7.44
C GLU A 13 2.42 11.25 8.16
N PHE A 14 1.97 10.23 7.43
CA PHE A 14 1.29 9.08 8.02
C PHE A 14 2.20 8.34 9.00
N LEU A 15 3.43 8.02 8.59
CA LEU A 15 4.41 7.32 9.42
C LEU A 15 4.81 8.10 10.67
N GLN A 16 5.06 9.40 10.53
CA GLN A 16 5.36 10.28 11.65
C GLN A 16 4.21 10.31 12.66
N HIS A 17 2.97 10.38 12.17
CA HIS A 17 1.80 10.44 13.03
C HIS A 17 1.58 9.14 13.79
N VAL A 18 1.70 7.98 13.11
CA VAL A 18 1.45 6.69 13.78
C VAL A 18 2.61 6.21 14.65
N ASN A 19 3.81 6.72 14.40
CA ASN A 19 5.06 6.44 15.11
C ASN A 19 5.30 4.93 15.34
N ILE A 20 5.54 4.21 14.25
CA ILE A 20 5.75 2.75 14.22
C ILE A 20 7.15 2.36 13.76
N ALA A 21 8.14 3.25 13.88
CA ALA A 21 9.50 3.01 13.38
C ALA A 21 10.06 1.66 13.85
N GLY A 22 10.63 0.89 12.91
CA GLY A 22 11.22 -0.43 13.18
C GLY A 22 10.23 -1.59 13.35
N GLN A 23 8.92 -1.33 13.42
CA GLN A 23 7.88 -2.36 13.68
C GLN A 23 7.25 -2.96 12.41
N TRP A 24 7.49 -2.34 11.26
CA TRP A 24 6.91 -2.69 9.97
C TRP A 24 7.99 -2.89 8.92
N ASP A 25 7.62 -3.57 7.84
CA ASP A 25 8.49 -3.88 6.71
C ASP A 25 7.85 -3.56 5.34
N TYR A 26 6.57 -3.20 5.32
CA TYR A 26 5.91 -2.68 4.12
C TYR A 26 4.89 -1.58 4.46
N LEU A 27 4.88 -0.52 3.68
CA LEU A 27 3.85 0.52 3.68
C LEU A 27 3.47 0.88 2.24
N HIS A 28 2.18 1.01 1.98
CA HIS A 28 1.70 1.61 0.74
C HIS A 28 0.38 2.36 0.96
N LEU A 29 0.36 3.63 0.56
CA LEU A 29 -0.84 4.46 0.49
C LEU A 29 -1.21 4.61 -1.00
N PRO A 30 -2.25 3.91 -1.49
CA PRO A 30 -2.64 4.01 -2.88
C PRO A 30 -2.95 5.44 -3.29
N TYR A 31 -2.30 5.88 -4.36
CA TYR A 31 -2.34 7.26 -4.82
C TYR A 31 -3.08 7.41 -6.15
N ASN A 32 -3.96 8.41 -6.20
CA ASN A 32 -4.63 8.79 -7.42
C ASN A 32 -3.85 9.90 -8.13
N LEU A 33 -3.10 9.52 -9.16
CA LEU A 33 -2.31 10.44 -9.99
C LEU A 33 -3.14 11.52 -10.69
N LEU A 34 -4.42 11.26 -11.02
CA LEU A 34 -5.27 12.25 -11.68
C LEU A 34 -5.75 13.34 -10.72
N HIS A 35 -6.05 12.97 -9.48
CA HIS A 35 -6.57 13.88 -8.46
C HIS A 35 -5.52 14.32 -7.43
N ASN A 36 -4.27 13.92 -7.63
CA ASN A 36 -3.11 14.26 -6.79
C ASN A 36 -3.35 14.02 -5.28
N ARG A 37 -3.96 12.89 -4.91
CA ARG A 37 -4.33 12.56 -3.52
C ARG A 37 -4.40 11.06 -3.26
N ILE A 38 -4.25 10.65 -2.01
CA ILE A 38 -4.43 9.25 -1.62
C ILE A 38 -5.92 8.83 -1.67
N LEU A 39 -6.16 7.53 -1.78
CA LEU A 39 -7.51 6.97 -1.84
C LEU A 39 -8.21 6.89 -0.47
N GLY A 40 -7.49 7.19 0.62
CA GLY A 40 -8.03 7.24 1.99
C GLY A 40 -7.85 5.94 2.79
N TYR A 41 -6.91 5.09 2.37
CA TYR A 41 -6.52 3.90 3.10
C TYR A 41 -5.03 3.59 2.88
N ALA A 42 -4.46 2.78 3.76
CA ALA A 42 -3.08 2.33 3.73
C ALA A 42 -3.00 0.81 3.96
N PHE A 43 -2.01 0.18 3.33
CA PHE A 43 -1.58 -1.17 3.64
C PHE A 43 -0.28 -1.10 4.43
N ILE A 44 -0.22 -1.84 5.53
CA ILE A 44 0.95 -1.96 6.39
C ILE A 44 1.17 -3.44 6.64
N ASN A 45 2.39 -3.92 6.42
CA ASN A 45 2.82 -5.24 6.91
C ASN A 45 3.75 -5.02 8.12
N PHE A 46 3.46 -5.73 9.21
CA PHE A 46 4.25 -5.66 10.44
C PHE A 46 5.22 -6.83 10.50
N LYS A 47 6.37 -6.62 11.18
CA LYS A 47 7.39 -7.66 11.35
C LYS A 47 6.92 -8.84 12.20
N SER A 48 5.90 -8.63 13.03
CA SER A 48 5.27 -9.69 13.83
C SER A 48 3.77 -9.46 13.99
N ARG A 49 3.04 -10.53 14.30
CA ARG A 49 1.60 -10.49 14.54
C ARG A 49 1.27 -9.63 15.77
N GLU A 50 2.09 -9.70 16.80
CA GLU A 50 1.92 -8.98 18.06
C GLU A 50 1.98 -7.47 17.82
N LEU A 51 2.89 -7.02 16.96
CA LEU A 51 3.00 -5.62 16.55
C LEU A 51 1.76 -5.15 15.77
N ALA A 52 1.24 -5.98 14.86
CA ALA A 52 0.01 -5.67 14.13
C ALA A 52 -1.22 -5.54 15.06
N VAL A 53 -1.35 -6.46 16.03
CA VAL A 53 -2.42 -6.43 17.03
C VAL A 53 -2.28 -5.21 17.94
N ALA A 54 -1.08 -4.93 18.44
CA ALA A 54 -0.82 -3.74 19.26
C ALA A 54 -1.15 -2.44 18.51
N PHE A 55 -0.80 -2.37 17.23
CA PHE A 55 -1.17 -1.25 16.37
C PHE A 55 -2.69 -1.11 16.24
N GLN A 56 -3.40 -2.20 15.95
CA GLN A 56 -4.86 -2.19 15.86
C GLN A 56 -5.49 -1.69 17.17
N TRP A 57 -5.08 -2.23 18.31
CA TRP A 57 -5.59 -1.82 19.63
C TRP A 57 -5.36 -0.34 19.91
N LYS A 58 -4.20 0.20 19.51
CA LYS A 58 -3.86 1.60 19.73
C LYS A 58 -4.64 2.55 18.82
N TRP A 59 -4.83 2.19 17.55
CA TRP A 59 -5.29 3.11 16.50
C TRP A 59 -6.73 2.90 16.05
N GLN A 60 -7.35 1.75 16.35
CA GLN A 60 -8.76 1.52 16.04
C GLN A 60 -9.63 2.62 16.67
N GLY A 61 -10.50 3.23 15.88
CA GLY A 61 -11.43 4.25 16.36
C GLY A 61 -10.80 5.63 16.64
N LYS A 62 -9.48 5.81 16.43
CA LYS A 62 -8.80 7.10 16.65
C LYS A 62 -9.00 8.05 15.48
N MET A 63 -8.97 9.35 15.76
CA MET A 63 -9.03 10.40 14.74
C MET A 63 -7.61 10.86 14.40
N LEU A 64 -7.27 10.87 13.11
CA LEU A 64 -6.05 11.54 12.64
C LEU A 64 -6.30 13.04 12.49
N VAL A 65 -5.25 13.85 12.63
CA VAL A 65 -5.32 15.28 12.37
C VAL A 65 -5.81 15.52 10.93
N GLY A 66 -6.75 16.44 10.75
CA GLY A 66 -7.34 16.71 9.43
C GLY A 66 -8.30 15.63 8.90
N SER A 67 -8.70 14.66 9.73
CA SER A 67 -9.81 13.77 9.43
C SER A 67 -11.12 14.54 9.29
N GLN A 68 -11.99 14.11 8.37
CA GLN A 68 -13.36 14.63 8.34
C GLN A 68 -14.10 14.29 9.64
N PRO A 69 -15.00 15.16 10.13
CA PRO A 69 -15.83 14.84 11.29
C PRO A 69 -16.52 13.49 11.10
N ARG A 70 -16.45 12.63 12.13
CA ARG A 70 -17.09 11.30 12.21
C ARG A 70 -16.48 10.19 11.34
N LYS A 71 -15.24 10.33 10.85
CA LYS A 71 -14.52 9.24 10.17
C LYS A 71 -13.27 8.83 10.96
N PRO A 72 -13.41 8.08 12.06
CA PRO A 72 -12.27 7.53 12.77
C PRO A 72 -11.57 6.47 11.91
N LEU A 73 -10.31 6.22 12.22
CA LEU A 73 -9.55 5.12 11.62
C LEU A 73 -10.28 3.79 11.85
N ASP A 74 -10.36 3.02 10.77
CA ASP A 74 -10.80 1.64 10.80
C ASP A 74 -9.63 0.74 10.42
N VAL A 75 -9.12 0.00 11.40
CA VAL A 75 -7.95 -0.86 11.32
C VAL A 75 -8.41 -2.31 11.36
N ALA A 76 -8.19 -3.01 10.26
CA ALA A 76 -8.50 -4.43 10.13
C ALA A 76 -7.27 -5.21 9.67
N LEU A 77 -7.23 -6.51 9.96
CA LEU A 77 -6.25 -7.41 9.34
C LEU A 77 -6.47 -7.43 7.83
N ALA A 78 -5.38 -7.45 7.05
CA ALA A 78 -5.47 -7.61 5.60
C ALA A 78 -5.62 -9.10 5.26
N GLU A 79 -6.42 -9.42 4.25
CA GLU A 79 -6.55 -10.80 3.74
C GLU A 79 -5.25 -11.31 3.11
N SER A 80 -4.51 -10.42 2.42
CA SER A 80 -3.15 -10.71 1.95
C SER A 80 -2.14 -10.37 3.04
N GLN A 81 -1.30 -11.35 3.38
CA GLN A 81 -0.20 -11.22 4.33
C GLN A 81 1.14 -11.31 3.60
N GLY A 82 2.11 -10.52 4.03
CA GLY A 82 3.42 -10.41 3.39
C GLY A 82 3.49 -9.30 2.34
N TRP A 83 4.68 -8.71 2.24
CA TRP A 83 4.91 -7.53 1.39
C TRP A 83 4.79 -7.83 -0.11
N ARG A 84 5.18 -9.02 -0.58
CA ARG A 84 5.08 -9.42 -2.01
C ARG A 84 3.62 -9.48 -2.46
N GLU A 85 2.76 -10.11 -1.68
CA GLU A 85 1.32 -10.19 -1.96
C GLU A 85 0.66 -8.81 -1.98
N CYS A 86 1.10 -7.91 -1.09
CA CYS A 86 0.66 -6.52 -1.12
C CYS A 86 1.16 -5.78 -2.37
N LEU A 87 2.41 -6.06 -2.79
CA LEU A 87 3.06 -5.43 -3.93
C LEU A 87 2.43 -5.83 -5.28
N VAL A 88 1.97 -7.08 -5.42
CA VAL A 88 1.25 -7.58 -6.63
C VAL A 88 0.01 -6.73 -6.94
N ARG A 89 -0.66 -6.20 -5.90
CA ARG A 89 -1.87 -5.37 -6.05
C ARG A 89 -1.55 -3.94 -6.55
N VAL A 90 -0.29 -3.55 -6.56
CA VAL A 90 0.16 -2.23 -7.02
C VAL A 90 0.41 -2.29 -8.53
N LYS A 91 -0.20 -1.36 -9.28
CA LYS A 91 -0.14 -1.38 -10.75
C LYS A 91 1.27 -1.03 -11.26
N ALA A 92 2.07 -2.03 -11.62
CA ALA A 92 3.45 -1.86 -12.12
C ALA A 92 3.60 -0.83 -13.25
N ARG A 93 2.61 -0.73 -14.17
CA ARG A 93 2.61 0.28 -15.25
C ARG A 93 2.63 1.73 -14.75
N LYS A 94 2.33 1.98 -13.47
CA LYS A 94 2.34 3.29 -12.84
C LYS A 94 3.55 3.53 -11.94
N ALA A 95 4.47 2.55 -11.82
CA ALA A 95 5.52 2.57 -10.81
C ALA A 95 6.44 3.81 -10.92
N HIS A 96 6.89 4.17 -12.12
CA HIS A 96 7.68 5.40 -12.32
C HIS A 96 6.92 6.67 -11.92
N HIS A 97 5.62 6.75 -12.20
CA HIS A 97 4.81 7.90 -11.78
C HIS A 97 4.64 7.95 -10.26
N LEU A 98 4.44 6.79 -9.61
CA LEU A 98 4.33 6.68 -8.16
C LEU A 98 5.65 7.05 -7.45
N ALA A 99 6.79 6.63 -8.01
CA ALA A 99 8.11 7.00 -7.49
C ALA A 99 8.33 8.52 -7.54
N ARG A 100 7.94 9.17 -8.66
CA ARG A 100 8.03 10.63 -8.80
C ARG A 100 7.09 11.40 -7.87
N SER A 101 5.94 10.80 -7.52
CA SER A 101 4.97 11.41 -6.61
C SER A 101 5.24 11.10 -5.12
N GLY A 102 6.23 10.27 -4.79
CA GLY A 102 6.49 9.85 -3.40
C GLY A 102 5.45 8.89 -2.83
N PHE A 103 4.77 8.11 -3.69
CA PHE A 103 3.74 7.15 -3.28
C PHE A 103 4.03 5.71 -3.75
N LEU A 104 5.27 5.44 -4.15
CA LEU A 104 5.72 4.05 -4.34
C LEU A 104 5.69 3.31 -2.99
N PRO A 105 5.42 1.99 -2.95
CA PRO A 105 5.51 1.25 -1.71
C PRO A 105 6.90 1.37 -1.06
N ILE A 106 6.93 1.52 0.27
CA ILE A 106 8.16 1.48 1.06
C ILE A 106 8.33 0.05 1.56
N ILE A 107 9.51 -0.54 1.33
CA ILE A 107 9.77 -1.95 1.62
C ILE A 107 11.11 -2.09 2.36
N TYR A 108 11.10 -2.82 3.48
CA TYR A 108 12.27 -3.24 4.22
C TYR A 108 12.50 -4.74 3.98
N LYS A 109 13.64 -5.09 3.39
CA LYS A 109 13.99 -6.46 3.00
C LYS A 109 15.45 -6.72 3.35
N ASP A 110 15.73 -7.87 3.97
CA ASP A 110 17.10 -8.30 4.30
C ASP A 110 17.90 -7.21 5.04
N ASP A 111 17.26 -6.61 6.05
CA ASP A 111 17.76 -5.50 6.87
C ASP A 111 18.05 -4.17 6.14
N VAL A 112 17.60 -4.03 4.89
CA VAL A 112 17.82 -2.84 4.05
C VAL A 112 16.50 -2.28 3.51
N TRP A 113 16.38 -0.95 3.49
CA TRP A 113 15.29 -0.28 2.77
C TRP A 113 15.54 -0.32 1.27
N LEU A 114 14.59 -0.86 0.52
CA LEU A 114 14.71 -0.90 -0.93
C LEU A 114 14.60 0.51 -1.52
N SER A 115 15.50 0.83 -2.45
CA SER A 115 15.43 2.04 -3.25
C SER A 115 14.22 2.02 -4.19
N HIS A 116 13.84 3.18 -4.73
CA HIS A 116 12.75 3.26 -5.70
C HIS A 116 12.96 2.33 -6.90
N GLN A 117 14.19 2.22 -7.41
CA GLN A 117 14.49 1.37 -8.54
C GLN A 117 14.30 -0.11 -8.18
N GLN A 118 14.81 -0.55 -7.03
CA GLN A 118 14.64 -1.92 -6.56
C GLN A 118 13.16 -2.29 -6.36
N VAL A 119 12.34 -1.38 -5.85
CA VAL A 119 10.89 -1.62 -5.74
C VAL A 119 10.23 -1.73 -7.12
N ILE A 120 10.62 -0.90 -8.09
CA ILE A 120 10.13 -0.98 -9.48
C ILE A 120 10.52 -2.32 -10.11
N ASP A 121 11.75 -2.79 -9.88
CA ASP A 121 12.24 -4.06 -10.40
C ASP A 121 11.45 -5.23 -9.82
N GLU A 122 11.24 -5.27 -8.50
CA GLU A 122 10.41 -6.27 -7.81
C GLU A 122 8.96 -6.28 -8.33
N MET A 123 8.36 -5.10 -8.54
CA MET A 123 7.02 -4.99 -9.14
C MET A 123 6.96 -5.55 -10.57
N THR A 124 8.03 -5.37 -11.33
CA THR A 124 8.13 -5.82 -12.73
C THR A 124 8.30 -7.33 -12.79
N GLU A 125 9.17 -7.89 -11.93
CA GLU A 125 9.39 -9.33 -11.80
C GLU A 125 8.12 -10.06 -11.36
N LEU A 126 7.44 -9.57 -10.32
CA LEU A 126 6.19 -10.17 -9.84
C LEU A 126 5.10 -10.19 -10.93
N LYS A 127 5.01 -9.13 -11.75
CA LYS A 127 4.08 -9.10 -12.87
C LYS A 127 4.46 -10.12 -13.95
N ALA A 128 5.75 -10.29 -14.25
CA ALA A 128 6.22 -11.27 -15.23
C ALA A 128 5.93 -12.72 -14.80
N LEU A 129 5.99 -13.00 -13.49
CA LEU A 129 5.66 -14.30 -12.91
C LEU A 129 4.14 -14.58 -12.97
N GLY A 130 3.30 -13.58 -12.65
CA GLY A 130 1.83 -13.71 -12.73
C GLY A 130 1.29 -13.73 -14.16
N GLY A 131 2.02 -13.19 -15.14
CA GLY A 131 1.64 -13.14 -16.55
C GLY A 131 1.71 -14.47 -17.31
N ARG A 132 2.27 -15.54 -16.71
CA ARG A 132 2.27 -16.90 -17.31
C ARG A 132 0.98 -17.68 -17.05
N GLY A 133 0.01 -17.12 -16.33
CA GLY A 133 -1.25 -17.76 -15.99
C GLY A 133 -2.45 -16.85 -16.22
N SER A 134 -2.64 -16.35 -17.44
CA SER A 134 -3.91 -15.77 -17.93
C SER A 134 -3.83 -15.56 -19.44
N GLN A 135 -3.84 -16.66 -20.21
CA GLN A 135 -4.43 -16.66 -21.55
C GLN A 135 -5.81 -17.31 -21.39
N ALA A 136 -6.84 -16.49 -21.22
CA ALA A 136 -8.23 -16.89 -21.34
C ALA A 136 -8.93 -15.78 -22.13
N SER A 137 -9.17 -16.08 -23.40
CA SER A 137 -10.27 -15.62 -24.27
C SER A 137 -10.98 -14.31 -23.92
N ASP A 138 -10.70 -13.28 -24.71
CA ASP A 138 -11.73 -12.36 -25.19
C ASP A 138 -11.71 -12.44 -26.72
N GLU A 139 -12.29 -13.53 -27.25
CA GLU A 139 -12.96 -13.45 -28.55
C GLU A 139 -14.35 -12.87 -28.27
N ASP A 140 -14.55 -11.60 -28.61
CA ASP A 140 -15.91 -11.09 -28.81
C ASP A 140 -16.05 -10.78 -30.30
N GLY A 141 -16.55 -11.78 -31.02
CA GLY A 141 -17.18 -11.59 -32.30
C GLY A 141 -18.59 -11.07 -32.09
N SER A 142 -18.90 -9.93 -32.70
CA SER A 142 -20.27 -9.57 -33.03
C SER A 142 -20.25 -8.80 -34.34
N SER A 143 -20.36 -9.57 -35.42
CA SER A 143 -21.00 -9.16 -36.67
C SER A 143 -22.50 -9.39 -36.54
N GLU A 144 -23.28 -8.32 -36.67
CA GLU A 144 -24.54 -8.26 -37.44
C GLU A 144 -24.87 -6.79 -37.77
#